data_AF-A0A7S4IPT2-F1
#
_entry.id   AF-A0A7S4IPT2-F1
#
_cell.length_a   1.000
_cell.length_b   1.000
_cell.length_c   1.000
_cell.angle_alpha   90.00
_cell.angle_beta   90.00
_cell.angle_gamma   90.00
#
_symmetry.space_group_name_H-M   'P 1'
#
loop_
_entity.id
_entity.type
_entity.pdbx_description
1 polymer ?
#
loop_
_entity_poly.entity_id
_entity_poly.type
_entity_poly.pdbx_seq_one_letter_code
_entity_poly.pdbx_strand_id
1 'polypeptide(L)'
;ENTDENPDSTDRRVTVVCEDNAGATSNVATTVISIIEVADPPIIDLDGFGTVPIDFSVTFVEDSGSVAIVDDANLEVADPDSPELIGCIIRLSPTPDGSDEGLRVDTGVTFISDSYNPVTGRLVLDGVDSLADYEIVLRTVEYYNNLHDPDTTTRTVTFACEDTTNLQNDPTAVSTITISTSNDLVTVDLDQNTAGNGFSATYTE
;
A
#
# COMPACT_ATOMS: atom_id res chain seq x y z
N GLU A 1 11.58 -15.03 -30.60
CA GLU A 1 11.84 -14.63 -29.21
C GLU A 1 10.50 -14.66 -28.50
N ASN A 2 10.44 -15.23 -27.30
CA ASN A 2 9.25 -15.14 -26.47
C ASN A 2 9.37 -13.86 -25.64
N THR A 3 8.33 -13.03 -25.61
CA THR A 3 8.29 -11.77 -24.84
C THR A 3 7.24 -11.82 -23.73
N ASP A 4 6.74 -13.02 -23.43
CA ASP A 4 5.85 -13.27 -22.31
C ASP A 4 6.68 -13.28 -21.03
N GLU A 5 6.25 -12.54 -20.01
CA GLU A 5 6.89 -12.48 -18.69
C GLU A 5 6.65 -13.80 -17.94
N ASN A 6 5.53 -14.50 -18.19
CA ASN A 6 5.24 -15.82 -17.61
C ASN A 6 5.08 -16.90 -18.70
N PRO A 7 6.20 -17.32 -19.35
CA PRO A 7 6.14 -18.22 -20.48
C PRO A 7 5.82 -19.66 -20.04
N ASP A 8 4.95 -20.36 -20.78
CA ASP A 8 4.69 -21.79 -20.55
C ASP A 8 5.98 -22.61 -20.43
N SER A 9 6.21 -23.17 -19.23
CA SER A 9 7.40 -23.94 -18.84
C SER A 9 7.53 -25.31 -19.51
N THR A 10 6.58 -25.72 -20.35
CA THR A 10 6.68 -26.99 -21.07
C THR A 10 7.87 -26.98 -22.03
N ASP A 11 8.78 -27.96 -21.86
CA ASP A 11 9.93 -28.21 -22.74
C ASP A 11 9.54 -28.14 -24.24
N ARG A 12 10.27 -27.32 -25.00
CA ARG A 12 10.09 -27.24 -26.46
C ARG A 12 10.99 -28.27 -27.14
N ARG A 13 10.39 -29.14 -27.95
CA ARG A 13 11.12 -30.10 -28.77
C ARG A 13 11.30 -29.59 -30.19
N VAL A 14 12.55 -29.52 -30.63
CA VAL A 14 12.90 -29.25 -32.02
C VAL A 14 13.49 -30.51 -32.63
N THR A 15 12.81 -31.04 -33.64
CA THR A 15 13.25 -32.22 -34.40
C THR A 15 13.72 -31.79 -35.78
N VAL A 16 14.92 -32.22 -36.16
CA VAL A 16 15.54 -31.94 -37.46
C VAL A 16 15.73 -33.24 -38.23
N VAL A 17 15.25 -33.25 -39.46
CA VAL A 17 15.49 -34.29 -40.48
C VAL A 17 15.92 -33.58 -41.75
N CYS A 18 17.01 -34.04 -42.36
CA CYS A 18 17.47 -33.51 -43.63
C CYS A 18 17.17 -34.52 -44.74
N GLU A 19 16.88 -34.03 -45.94
CA GLU A 19 16.73 -34.81 -47.17
C GLU A 19 17.77 -34.35 -48.19
N ASP A 20 18.43 -35.29 -48.88
CA ASP A 20 19.38 -34.95 -49.94
C ASP A 20 18.68 -34.70 -51.29
N ASN A 21 19.45 -34.38 -52.34
CA ASN A 21 18.87 -34.10 -53.67
C ASN A 21 18.27 -35.34 -54.35
N ALA A 22 18.55 -36.53 -53.83
CA ALA A 22 18.09 -37.82 -54.34
C ALA A 22 16.91 -38.38 -53.54
N GLY A 23 16.47 -37.70 -52.48
CA GLY A 23 15.31 -38.04 -51.66
C GLY A 23 15.61 -38.93 -50.45
N ALA A 24 16.87 -39.14 -50.08
CA ALA A 24 17.23 -39.92 -48.89
C ALA A 24 17.21 -39.06 -47.63
N THR A 25 16.60 -39.56 -46.55
CA THR A 25 16.47 -38.85 -45.28
C THR A 25 17.54 -39.25 -44.24
N SER A 26 17.94 -38.29 -43.41
CA SER A 26 18.82 -38.53 -42.25
C SER A 26 18.09 -39.23 -41.10
N ASN A 27 18.84 -39.62 -40.05
CA ASN A 27 18.22 -39.86 -38.75
C ASN A 27 17.54 -38.59 -38.21
N VAL A 28 16.62 -38.75 -37.28
CA VAL A 28 16.02 -37.61 -36.56
C VAL A 28 17.00 -37.14 -35.49
N ALA A 29 17.47 -35.90 -35.60
CA ALA A 29 18.14 -35.20 -34.52
C ALA A 29 17.09 -34.46 -33.69
N THR A 30 17.13 -34.60 -32.36
CA THR A 30 16.21 -33.89 -31.46
C THR A 30 17.02 -33.05 -30.50
N THR A 31 16.64 -31.78 -30.34
CA THR A 31 17.08 -30.95 -29.22
C THR A 31 15.86 -30.59 -28.38
N VAL A 32 16.08 -30.48 -27.08
CA VAL A 32 15.09 -30.01 -26.11
C VAL A 32 15.53 -28.63 -25.66
N ILE A 33 14.60 -27.69 -25.60
CA ILE A 33 14.78 -26.36 -25.04
C ILE A 33 13.93 -26.34 -23.78
N SER A 34 14.58 -26.28 -22.63
CA SER A 34 13.90 -26.13 -21.35
C SER A 34 13.64 -24.66 -21.07
N ILE A 35 12.41 -24.37 -20.64
CA ILE A 35 11.97 -23.06 -20.21
C ILE A 35 11.97 -23.09 -18.68
N ILE A 36 12.64 -22.11 -18.07
CA ILE A 36 12.74 -21.98 -16.62
C ILE A 36 12.05 -20.67 -16.28
N GLU A 37 10.96 -20.76 -15.52
CA GLU A 37 10.27 -19.60 -14.97
C GLU A 37 11.17 -18.91 -13.92
N VAL A 38 11.12 -17.58 -13.91
CA VAL A 38 11.80 -16.73 -12.92
C VAL A 38 10.69 -16.02 -12.17
N ALA A 39 10.77 -16.01 -10.85
CA ALA A 39 9.77 -15.35 -10.02
C ALA A 39 9.80 -13.83 -10.21
N ASP A 40 8.62 -13.23 -10.34
CA ASP A 40 8.39 -11.80 -10.45
C ASP A 40 7.85 -11.22 -9.14
N PRO A 41 8.22 -9.98 -8.77
CA PRO A 41 7.67 -9.33 -7.60
C PRO A 41 6.21 -8.88 -7.83
N PRO A 42 5.42 -8.75 -6.75
CA PRO A 42 4.10 -8.16 -6.84
C PRO A 42 4.17 -6.66 -7.18
N ILE A 43 3.09 -6.11 -7.70
CA ILE A 43 2.91 -4.68 -7.91
C ILE A 43 1.73 -4.22 -7.05
N ILE A 44 1.98 -3.19 -6.24
CA ILE A 44 0.97 -2.49 -5.45
C ILE A 44 0.82 -1.10 -6.05
N ASP A 45 -0.38 -0.76 -6.49
CA ASP A 45 -0.69 0.56 -7.03
C ASP A 45 -1.75 1.23 -6.15
N LEU A 46 -1.38 2.35 -5.50
CA LEU A 46 -2.22 2.98 -4.49
C LEU A 46 -3.38 3.78 -5.08
N ASP A 47 -3.39 4.06 -6.38
CA ASP A 47 -4.47 4.77 -7.09
C ASP A 47 -5.01 4.04 -8.34
N GLY A 48 -4.41 2.90 -8.68
CA GLY A 48 -4.87 1.91 -9.65
C GLY A 48 -4.11 1.96 -10.98
N PHE A 49 -4.00 0.84 -11.71
CA PHE A 49 -3.10 0.75 -12.88
C PHE A 49 -3.45 1.67 -14.07
N GLY A 50 -4.58 2.37 -14.01
CA GLY A 50 -4.97 3.40 -14.97
C GLY A 50 -4.28 4.75 -14.75
N THR A 51 -3.63 4.95 -13.62
CA THR A 51 -2.95 6.18 -13.19
C THR A 51 -1.46 5.94 -13.02
N VAL A 52 -0.67 6.99 -13.26
CA VAL A 52 0.79 6.96 -13.13
C VAL A 52 1.22 8.28 -12.48
N PRO A 53 2.06 8.26 -11.43
CA PRO A 53 2.74 7.10 -10.81
C PRO A 53 1.81 6.23 -9.94
N ILE A 54 2.31 5.07 -9.47
CA ILE A 54 1.62 4.12 -8.54
C ILE A 54 1.38 4.65 -7.11
N ASP A 55 1.68 5.93 -6.91
CA ASP A 55 1.76 6.60 -5.61
C ASP A 55 0.44 7.30 -5.28
N PHE A 56 0.20 7.59 -4.00
CA PHE A 56 -0.97 8.36 -3.58
C PHE A 56 -0.58 9.64 -2.85
N SER A 57 -1.47 10.63 -2.85
CA SER A 57 -1.28 11.84 -2.05
C SER A 57 -2.59 12.32 -1.44
N VAL A 58 -2.52 12.75 -0.18
CA VAL A 58 -3.69 13.18 0.58
C VAL A 58 -3.35 14.30 1.56
N THR A 59 -4.37 15.08 1.92
CA THR A 59 -4.26 16.08 2.98
C THR A 59 -5.03 15.62 4.21
N PHE A 60 -4.31 15.48 5.32
CA PHE A 60 -4.92 15.36 6.64
C PHE A 60 -5.23 16.76 7.17
N VAL A 61 -6.46 16.97 7.63
CA VAL A 61 -6.89 18.20 8.29
C VAL A 61 -7.09 17.91 9.76
N GLU A 62 -6.51 18.71 10.65
CA GLU A 62 -6.69 18.53 12.10
C GLU A 62 -8.19 18.55 12.48
N ASP A 63 -8.53 17.83 13.55
CA ASP A 63 -9.90 17.65 14.07
C ASP A 63 -10.92 17.02 13.08
N SER A 64 -10.50 16.58 11.89
CA SER A 64 -11.40 15.97 10.89
C SER A 64 -11.60 14.46 11.08
N GLY A 65 -10.89 13.85 12.03
CA GLY A 65 -10.80 12.39 12.15
C GLY A 65 -9.64 11.83 11.33
N SER A 66 -9.65 10.52 11.07
CA SER A 66 -8.64 9.90 10.21
C SER A 66 -8.88 10.22 8.73
N VAL A 67 -7.86 9.96 7.91
CA VAL A 67 -7.96 10.08 6.46
C VAL A 67 -7.42 8.82 5.79
N ALA A 68 -8.10 8.36 4.73
CA ALA A 68 -7.58 7.31 3.87
C ALA A 68 -6.28 7.76 3.20
N ILE A 69 -5.30 6.86 3.12
CA ILE A 69 -3.98 7.16 2.55
C ILE A 69 -3.72 6.41 1.25
N VAL A 70 -4.80 5.88 0.66
CA VAL A 70 -4.85 5.19 -0.63
C VAL A 70 -6.18 5.55 -1.30
N ASP A 71 -6.31 5.25 -2.59
CA ASP A 71 -7.61 5.28 -3.25
C ASP A 71 -8.43 4.05 -2.82
N ASP A 72 -9.47 4.27 -2.03
CA ASP A 72 -10.32 3.24 -1.45
C ASP A 72 -11.14 2.46 -2.49
N ALA A 73 -11.30 3.02 -3.68
CA ALA A 73 -12.04 2.42 -4.78
C ALA A 73 -11.13 1.78 -5.83
N ASN A 74 -9.92 2.32 -6.03
CA ASN A 74 -9.10 1.99 -7.19
C ASN A 74 -7.74 1.36 -6.87
N LEU A 75 -7.25 1.36 -5.61
CA LEU A 75 -6.00 0.65 -5.27
C LEU A 75 -6.03 -0.77 -5.81
N GLU A 76 -4.97 -1.21 -6.49
CA GLU A 76 -4.92 -2.50 -7.17
C GLU A 76 -3.65 -3.28 -6.79
N VAL A 77 -3.79 -4.60 -6.68
CA VAL A 77 -2.69 -5.53 -6.36
C VAL A 77 -2.61 -6.58 -7.45
N ALA A 78 -1.45 -6.72 -8.09
CA ALA A 78 -1.23 -7.73 -9.11
C ALA A 78 0.12 -8.41 -8.94
N ASP A 79 0.19 -9.66 -9.38
CA ASP A 79 1.42 -10.43 -9.43
C ASP A 79 1.34 -11.40 -10.63
N PRO A 80 2.36 -11.44 -11.51
CA PRO A 80 2.33 -12.29 -12.71
C PRO A 80 2.33 -13.80 -12.45
N ASP A 81 2.85 -14.26 -11.31
CA ASP A 81 3.07 -15.69 -11.06
C ASP A 81 2.61 -16.18 -9.68
N SER A 82 2.33 -15.27 -8.75
CA SER A 82 1.87 -15.57 -7.39
C SER A 82 0.41 -15.12 -7.17
N PRO A 83 -0.55 -16.03 -6.97
CA PRO A 83 -1.95 -15.66 -6.71
C PRO A 83 -2.23 -15.17 -5.29
N GLU A 84 -1.22 -15.15 -4.41
CA GLU A 84 -1.33 -14.90 -2.98
C GLU A 84 -0.14 -14.06 -2.49
N LEU A 85 -0.36 -13.27 -1.44
CA LEU A 85 0.70 -12.61 -0.67
C LEU A 85 0.81 -13.26 0.71
N ILE A 86 2.00 -13.18 1.31
CA ILE A 86 2.27 -13.76 2.64
C ILE A 86 2.25 -12.71 3.77
N GLY A 87 2.40 -11.43 3.43
CA GLY A 87 2.41 -10.34 4.40
C GLY A 87 2.71 -8.98 3.77
N CYS A 88 2.44 -7.91 4.52
CA CYS A 88 2.87 -6.55 4.19
C CYS A 88 3.43 -5.81 5.40
N ILE A 89 4.41 -4.96 5.16
CA ILE A 89 4.93 -3.99 6.13
C ILE A 89 4.66 -2.60 5.56
N ILE A 90 3.79 -1.87 6.24
CA ILE A 90 3.42 -0.50 5.90
C ILE A 90 4.09 0.42 6.93
N ARG A 91 4.92 1.36 6.46
CA ARG A 91 5.76 2.17 7.35
C ARG A 91 5.47 3.65 7.21
N LEU A 92 4.96 4.24 8.28
CA LEU A 92 4.79 5.69 8.46
C LEU A 92 6.11 6.34 8.92
N SER A 93 6.52 7.41 8.23
CA SER A 93 7.74 8.15 8.55
C SER A 93 7.69 9.57 7.99
N PRO A 94 8.18 10.60 8.71
CA PRO A 94 8.49 10.57 10.14
C PRO A 94 7.21 10.44 11.00
N THR A 95 7.39 10.28 12.32
CA THR A 95 6.32 10.29 13.32
C THR A 95 6.63 11.31 14.45
N PRO A 96 6.73 12.62 14.15
CA PRO A 96 7.12 13.64 15.13
C PRO A 96 6.13 13.80 16.30
N ASP A 97 4.86 13.40 16.14
CA ASP A 97 3.82 13.47 17.17
C ASP A 97 3.75 12.18 18.00
N GLY A 98 4.68 11.24 17.79
CA GLY A 98 4.84 10.05 18.62
C GLY A 98 3.60 9.16 18.64
N SER A 99 3.08 8.85 19.82
CA SER A 99 1.92 7.96 19.98
C SER A 99 0.57 8.62 19.65
N ASP A 100 0.55 9.93 19.39
CA ASP A 100 -0.68 10.63 19.01
C ASP A 100 -1.02 10.48 17.53
N GLU A 101 -0.06 10.02 16.70
CA GLU A 101 -0.27 9.70 15.30
C GLU A 101 0.01 8.23 14.97
N GLY A 102 -0.61 7.72 13.91
CA GLY A 102 -0.33 6.37 13.46
C GLY A 102 -1.16 5.91 12.28
N LEU A 103 -1.06 4.61 12.01
CA LEU A 103 -1.82 3.91 10.98
C LEU A 103 -2.83 2.96 11.61
N ARG A 104 -3.96 2.79 10.94
CA ARG A 104 -4.95 1.76 11.25
C ARG A 104 -5.46 1.13 9.96
N VAL A 105 -6.03 -0.06 10.09
CA VAL A 105 -6.52 -0.88 8.99
C VAL A 105 -7.68 -1.73 9.52
N ASP A 106 -8.60 -2.11 8.64
CA ASP A 106 -9.63 -3.11 8.92
C ASP A 106 -9.35 -4.36 8.09
N THR A 107 -9.04 -5.48 8.76
CA THR A 107 -8.79 -6.75 8.08
C THR A 107 -10.07 -7.51 7.73
N GLY A 108 -11.23 -7.07 8.22
CA GLY A 108 -12.53 -7.65 7.89
C GLY A 108 -12.62 -9.14 8.16
N VAL A 109 -13.09 -9.90 7.16
CA VAL A 109 -13.24 -11.37 7.22
C VAL A 109 -12.22 -12.02 6.27
N THR A 110 -10.95 -11.74 6.51
CA THR A 110 -9.80 -12.33 5.79
C THR A 110 -8.97 -13.22 6.71
N PHE A 111 -7.94 -13.87 6.18
CA PHE A 111 -6.93 -14.58 6.97
C PHE A 111 -5.75 -13.68 7.38
N ILE A 112 -5.87 -12.37 7.15
CA ILE A 112 -4.86 -11.36 7.43
C ILE A 112 -5.06 -10.82 8.85
N SER A 113 -3.97 -10.79 9.62
CA SER A 113 -3.92 -10.14 10.93
C SER A 113 -3.08 -8.87 10.86
N ASP A 114 -3.45 -7.85 11.64
CA ASP A 114 -2.71 -6.60 11.71
C ASP A 114 -2.05 -6.36 13.08
N SER A 115 -0.93 -5.63 13.07
CA SER A 115 -0.34 -5.07 14.30
C SER A 115 0.42 -3.78 14.01
N TYR A 116 0.07 -2.70 14.72
CA TYR A 116 0.77 -1.43 14.63
C TYR A 116 1.72 -1.20 15.82
N ASN A 117 2.97 -0.85 15.53
CA ASN A 117 3.95 -0.42 16.52
C ASN A 117 4.22 1.10 16.38
N PRO A 118 3.68 1.94 17.30
CA PRO A 118 3.81 3.39 17.24
C PRO A 118 5.24 3.89 17.46
N VAL A 119 6.11 3.10 18.10
CA VAL A 119 7.52 3.47 18.31
C VAL A 119 8.31 3.39 17.01
N THR A 120 7.97 2.42 16.15
CA THR A 120 8.68 2.20 14.87
C THR A 120 7.93 2.74 13.65
N GLY A 121 6.67 3.16 13.82
CA GLY A 121 5.78 3.56 12.74
C GLY A 121 5.40 2.41 11.79
N ARG A 122 5.48 1.14 12.24
CA ARG A 122 5.27 -0.04 11.37
C ARG A 122 3.93 -0.68 11.66
N LEU A 123 3.08 -0.73 10.64
CA LEU A 123 1.91 -1.59 10.56
C LEU A 123 2.32 -2.88 9.84
N VAL A 124 2.17 -4.02 10.49
CA VAL A 124 2.44 -5.34 9.92
C VAL A 124 1.12 -6.02 9.63
N LEU A 125 0.93 -6.42 8.39
CA LEU A 125 -0.10 -7.36 7.95
C LEU A 125 0.56 -8.73 7.79
N ASP A 126 0.03 -9.76 8.45
CA ASP A 126 0.59 -11.12 8.46
C ASP A 126 -0.53 -12.13 8.19
N GLY A 127 -0.32 -12.98 7.20
CA GLY A 127 -1.27 -14.02 6.79
C GLY A 127 -1.17 -14.32 5.29
N VAL A 128 -1.16 -15.59 4.91
CA VAL A 128 -1.23 -15.97 3.50
C VAL A 128 -2.67 -15.83 3.03
N ASP A 129 -2.90 -14.97 2.05
CA ASP A 129 -4.23 -14.74 1.49
C ASP A 129 -4.18 -14.27 0.02
N SER A 130 -5.32 -14.25 -0.64
CA SER A 130 -5.43 -13.87 -2.05
C SER A 130 -5.08 -12.40 -2.31
N LEU A 131 -4.64 -12.09 -3.54
CA LEU A 131 -4.40 -10.70 -3.96
C LEU A 131 -5.64 -9.81 -3.73
N ALA A 132 -6.84 -10.33 -3.96
CA ALA A 132 -8.09 -9.61 -3.80
C ALA A 132 -8.41 -9.32 -2.31
N ASP A 133 -8.09 -10.24 -1.41
CA ASP A 133 -8.28 -10.01 0.03
C ASP A 133 -7.28 -8.98 0.55
N TYR A 134 -6.03 -9.03 0.10
CA TYR A 134 -5.06 -7.97 0.37
C TYR A 134 -5.49 -6.61 -0.19
N GLU A 135 -6.05 -6.56 -1.40
CA GLU A 135 -6.60 -5.33 -1.99
C GLU A 135 -7.72 -4.74 -1.12
N ILE A 136 -8.66 -5.58 -0.64
CA ILE A 136 -9.73 -5.14 0.27
C ILE A 136 -9.14 -4.56 1.57
N VAL A 137 -8.16 -5.23 2.18
CA VAL A 137 -7.55 -4.77 3.44
C VAL A 137 -6.76 -3.49 3.23
N LEU A 138 -5.91 -3.42 2.20
CA LEU A 138 -5.06 -2.26 1.92
C LEU A 138 -5.88 -1.00 1.63
N ARG A 139 -7.04 -1.13 0.97
CA ARG A 139 -7.99 -0.02 0.74
C ARG A 139 -8.54 0.63 2.02
N THR A 140 -8.42 -0.03 3.17
CA THR A 140 -8.89 0.49 4.46
C THR A 140 -7.80 1.19 5.28
N VAL A 141 -6.58 1.30 4.75
CA VAL A 141 -5.47 1.89 5.49
C VAL A 141 -5.70 3.40 5.63
N GLU A 142 -5.73 3.84 6.89
CA GLU A 142 -5.96 5.24 7.25
C GLU A 142 -4.83 5.75 8.16
N TYR A 143 -4.51 7.03 8.00
CA TYR A 143 -3.70 7.79 8.94
C TYR A 143 -4.60 8.53 9.93
N TYR A 144 -4.19 8.57 11.20
CA TYR A 144 -4.80 9.40 12.22
C TYR A 144 -3.76 10.23 12.96
N ASN A 145 -4.21 11.36 13.50
CA ASN A 145 -3.48 12.16 14.49
C ASN A 145 -4.49 12.76 15.47
N ASN A 146 -4.23 12.61 16.77
CA ASN A 146 -5.15 13.03 17.84
C ASN A 146 -4.78 14.37 18.48
N LEU A 147 -3.70 15.03 18.01
CA LEU A 147 -3.36 16.36 18.46
C LEU A 147 -4.27 17.41 17.83
N HIS A 148 -4.62 18.41 18.62
CA HIS A 148 -5.30 19.61 18.15
C HIS A 148 -4.38 20.49 17.29
N ASP A 149 -3.09 20.52 17.62
CA ASP A 149 -2.03 21.20 16.87
C ASP A 149 -0.95 20.18 16.45
N PRO A 150 -1.15 19.37 15.39
CA PRO A 150 -0.18 18.40 14.93
C PRO A 150 1.04 19.06 14.28
N ASP A 151 2.20 18.37 14.30
CA ASP A 151 3.37 18.85 13.57
C ASP A 151 3.11 18.85 12.05
N THR A 152 3.34 19.99 11.41
CA THR A 152 3.04 20.21 9.97
C THR A 152 3.97 19.49 8.98
N THR A 153 4.99 18.75 9.44
CA THR A 153 5.91 18.01 8.57
C THR A 153 5.15 17.03 7.67
N THR A 154 5.52 16.89 6.39
CA THR A 154 4.87 15.88 5.54
C THR A 154 5.20 14.47 6.03
N ARG A 155 4.21 13.58 6.03
CA ARG A 155 4.42 12.16 6.31
C ARG A 155 4.48 11.37 5.02
N THR A 156 5.29 10.32 5.03
CA THR A 156 5.43 9.35 3.95
C THR A 156 5.06 7.98 4.49
N VAL A 157 4.31 7.22 3.71
CA VAL A 157 3.94 5.85 4.04
C VAL A 157 4.37 4.95 2.90
N THR A 158 5.28 4.03 3.19
CA THR A 158 5.77 3.05 2.19
C THR A 158 5.06 1.72 2.37
N PHE A 159 4.64 1.12 1.27
CA PHE A 159 4.02 -0.20 1.23
C PHE A 159 5.04 -1.22 0.71
N ALA A 160 5.31 -2.24 1.53
CA ALA A 160 6.19 -3.35 1.20
C ALA A 160 5.48 -4.69 1.46
N CYS A 161 4.88 -5.26 0.44
CA CYS A 161 4.19 -6.55 0.45
C CYS A 161 5.07 -7.64 -0.16
N GLU A 162 4.94 -8.87 0.33
CA GLU A 162 5.75 -10.02 -0.08
C GLU A 162 4.85 -11.13 -0.63
N ASP A 163 5.23 -11.70 -1.76
CA ASP A 163 4.53 -12.80 -2.42
C ASP A 163 4.92 -14.17 -1.84
N THR A 164 4.41 -15.25 -2.44
CA THR A 164 4.77 -16.61 -2.03
C THR A 164 6.19 -17.05 -2.40
N THR A 165 6.89 -16.28 -3.24
CA THR A 165 8.28 -16.53 -3.63
C THR A 165 9.30 -15.76 -2.77
N ASN A 166 8.83 -14.94 -1.83
CA ASN A 166 9.61 -14.06 -0.94
C ASN A 166 10.22 -12.83 -1.66
N LEU A 167 9.56 -12.37 -2.73
CA LEU A 167 9.87 -11.13 -3.41
C LEU A 167 8.98 -10.01 -2.88
N GLN A 168 9.60 -8.87 -2.57
CA GLN A 168 8.87 -7.67 -2.19
C GLN A 168 8.39 -6.93 -3.43
N ASN A 169 7.28 -6.20 -3.32
CA ASN A 169 6.78 -5.42 -4.44
C ASN A 169 7.82 -4.43 -4.99
N ASP A 170 7.90 -4.38 -6.31
CA ASP A 170 8.78 -3.49 -7.06
C ASP A 170 7.98 -2.92 -8.25
N PRO A 171 7.73 -1.60 -8.31
CA PRO A 171 8.29 -0.54 -7.46
C PRO A 171 7.71 -0.49 -6.04
N THR A 172 8.45 0.15 -5.14
CA THR A 172 7.91 0.53 -3.82
C THR A 172 6.85 1.62 -3.98
N ALA A 173 5.62 1.33 -3.57
CA ALA A 173 4.52 2.28 -3.59
C ALA A 173 4.56 3.22 -2.36
N VAL A 174 4.32 4.51 -2.59
CA VAL A 174 4.41 5.55 -1.55
C VAL A 174 3.14 6.40 -1.48
N SER A 175 2.61 6.54 -0.28
CA SER A 175 1.59 7.54 0.04
C SER A 175 2.19 8.75 0.73
N THR A 176 1.85 9.95 0.26
CA THR A 176 2.30 11.23 0.83
C THR A 176 1.16 11.95 1.53
N ILE A 177 1.33 12.23 2.82
CA ILE A 177 0.33 12.88 3.66
C ILE A 177 0.80 14.28 4.01
N THR A 178 0.13 15.30 3.47
CA THR A 178 0.35 16.69 3.87
C THR A 178 -0.53 17.02 5.08
N ILE A 179 0.04 17.61 6.12
CA ILE A 179 -0.70 18.03 7.32
C ILE A 179 -1.14 19.49 7.15
N SER A 180 -2.43 19.74 7.26
CA SER A 180 -3.02 21.08 7.27
C SER A 180 -3.66 21.34 8.64
N THR A 181 -3.20 22.39 9.31
CA THR A 181 -3.86 22.88 10.52
C THR A 181 -5.02 23.81 10.14
N SER A 182 -6.11 23.75 10.89
CA SER A 182 -7.14 24.77 10.98
C SER A 182 -6.64 25.91 11.88
N ASN A 183 -7.39 27.01 11.98
CA ASN A 183 -7.08 28.06 12.93
C ASN A 183 -8.14 28.06 14.02
N ASP A 184 -7.75 27.78 15.26
CA ASP A 184 -8.67 27.84 16.38
C ASP A 184 -9.04 29.26 16.77
N LEU A 185 -10.33 29.48 17.00
CA LEU A 185 -10.81 30.75 17.51
C LEU A 185 -10.59 30.80 19.02
N VAL A 186 -9.81 31.77 19.48
CA VAL A 186 -9.70 32.07 20.92
C VAL A 186 -11.05 32.58 21.42
N THR A 187 -11.68 31.83 22.32
CA THR A 187 -12.86 32.29 23.07
C THR A 187 -12.43 32.86 24.42
N VAL A 188 -12.77 34.12 24.66
CA VAL A 188 -12.63 34.77 25.98
C VAL A 188 -13.99 34.71 26.67
N ASP A 189 -14.09 33.95 27.75
CA ASP A 189 -15.24 33.93 28.64
C ASP A 189 -14.89 34.68 29.94
N LEU A 190 -15.60 35.78 30.19
CA LEU A 190 -15.39 36.64 31.34
C LEU A 190 -16.18 36.22 32.59
N ASP A 191 -17.11 35.27 32.49
CA ASP A 191 -18.00 34.87 33.61
C ASP A 191 -18.04 33.36 33.91
N GLN A 192 -17.29 32.56 33.16
CA GLN A 192 -16.94 31.15 33.39
C GLN A 192 -18.10 30.16 33.55
N ASN A 193 -19.38 30.57 33.57
CA ASN A 193 -20.51 29.67 33.83
C ASN A 193 -21.90 30.19 33.40
N THR A 194 -22.01 31.35 32.74
CA THR A 194 -23.30 31.87 32.24
C THR A 194 -23.33 31.81 30.71
N ALA A 195 -24.51 31.63 30.12
CA ALA A 195 -24.64 31.72 28.66
C ALA A 195 -24.29 33.15 28.20
N GLY A 196 -23.13 33.31 27.54
CA GLY A 196 -22.59 34.57 27.06
C GLY A 196 -21.07 34.65 27.29
N ASN A 197 -20.40 35.60 26.66
CA ASN A 197 -18.95 35.84 26.86
C ASN A 197 -18.68 37.08 27.75
N GLY A 198 -19.72 37.73 28.26
CA GLY A 198 -19.66 39.06 28.85
C GLY A 198 -20.00 39.07 30.32
N PHE A 199 -19.07 39.53 31.15
CA PHE A 199 -19.30 39.78 32.58
C PHE A 199 -19.80 41.21 32.82
N SER A 200 -20.84 41.35 33.64
CA SER A 200 -21.32 42.66 34.13
C SER A 200 -21.10 42.78 35.63
N ALA A 201 -20.38 43.81 36.04
CA ALA A 201 -20.16 44.15 37.45
C ALA A 201 -20.80 45.51 37.76
N THR A 202 -21.53 45.59 38.87
CA THR A 202 -22.04 46.86 39.39
C THR A 202 -21.14 47.33 40.53
N TYR A 203 -20.63 48.56 40.41
CA TYR A 203 -19.94 49.27 41.49
C TYR A 203 -20.90 50.27 42.11
N THR A 204 -20.99 50.29 43.44
CA THR A 204 -21.69 51.34 44.20
C THR A 204 -20.62 52.07 45.00
N GLU A 205 -20.59 53.39 44.84
CA GLU A 205 -19.68 54.29 45.55
C GLU A 205 -20.06 54.44 47.04
#